data_AF-A0A9Q8ZWE5-F1
#
_entry.id   AF-A0A9Q8ZWE5-F1
#
_cell.length_a   1.000
_cell.length_b   1.000
_cell.length_c   1.000
_cell.angle_alpha   90.00
_cell.angle_beta   90.00
_cell.angle_gamma   90.00
#
_symmetry.space_group_name_H-M   'P 1'
#
loop_
_entity.id
_entity.type
_entity.pdbx_description
1 polymer ?
#
loop_
_entity_poly.entity_id
_entity_poly.type
_entity_poly.pdbx_seq_one_letter_code
_entity_poly.pdbx_strand_id
1 'polypeptide(L)'
;MFLTLVLGSGIGAVGRSTITNIMKTKRRGLWATLLVNLLGCLIAGLLLGVNSSSLIASLLIGFIGGFTTYSTFNGELASFFFQQQYLRLCSYLLVSYGGGLLACYLGYQFIQII
;
A
#
# COMPACT_ATOMS: atom_id res chain seq x y z
N MET A 1 15.27 13.90 -9.60
CA MET A 1 14.63 13.63 -8.29
C MET A 1 13.19 14.13 -8.27
N PHE A 2 12.92 15.44 -8.30
CA PHE A 2 11.53 15.95 -8.23
C PHE A 2 10.63 15.51 -9.39
N LEU A 3 11.12 15.57 -10.63
CA LEU A 3 10.34 15.10 -11.79
C LEU A 3 9.97 13.62 -11.66
N THR A 4 10.93 12.79 -11.27
CA THR A 4 10.75 11.35 -11.06
C THR A 4 9.76 11.06 -9.93
N LEU A 5 9.80 11.85 -8.86
CA LEU A 5 8.86 11.76 -7.74
C LEU A 5 7.43 12.12 -8.19
N VAL A 6 7.25 13.22 -8.92
CA VAL A 6 5.93 13.66 -9.41
C VAL A 6 5.34 12.63 -10.38
N LEU A 7 6.13 12.17 -11.36
CA LEU A 7 5.70 11.15 -12.30
C LEU A 7 5.38 9.84 -11.59
N GLY A 8 6.25 9.39 -10.68
CA GLY A 8 6.04 8.21 -9.87
C GLY A 8 4.73 8.29 -9.08
N SER A 9 4.48 9.42 -8.41
CA SER A 9 3.24 9.64 -7.65
C SER A 9 2.00 9.60 -8.53
N GLY A 10 2.04 10.21 -9.72
CA GLY A 10 0.94 10.15 -10.68
C GLY A 10 0.66 8.72 -11.13
N ILE A 11 1.70 7.98 -11.51
CA ILE A 11 1.59 6.58 -11.95
C ILE A 11 1.06 5.70 -10.81
N GLY A 12 1.57 5.85 -9.59
CA GLY A 12 1.10 5.12 -8.41
C GLY A 12 -0.38 5.38 -8.13
N ALA A 13 -0.79 6.65 -8.16
CA ALA A 13 -2.20 7.03 -7.94
C ALA A 13 -3.14 6.48 -9.03
N VAL A 14 -2.71 6.49 -10.29
CA VAL A 14 -3.46 5.87 -11.39
C VAL A 14 -3.56 4.36 -11.20
N GLY A 15 -2.47 3.68 -10.84
CA GLY A 15 -2.48 2.23 -10.55
C GLY A 15 -3.46 1.87 -9.43
N ARG A 16 -3.43 2.62 -8.32
CA ARG A 16 -4.38 2.45 -7.22
C ARG A 16 -5.82 2.68 -7.67
N SER A 17 -6.07 3.75 -8.43
CA SER A 17 -7.40 4.07 -8.96
C SER A 17 -7.94 2.96 -9.86
N THR A 18 -7.10 2.44 -10.76
CA THR A 18 -7.45 1.33 -11.66
C THR A 18 -7.82 0.07 -10.87
N ILE A 19 -7.01 -0.35 -9.89
CA ILE A 19 -7.31 -1.52 -9.05
C ILE A 19 -8.63 -1.31 -8.30
N THR A 20 -8.80 -0.14 -7.68
CA THR A 20 -10.04 0.23 -6.98
C THR A 20 -11.25 0.18 -7.91
N ASN A 21 -11.09 0.66 -9.15
CA ASN A 21 -12.14 0.70 -10.15
C ASN A 21 -12.52 -0.69 -10.68
N ILE A 22 -11.56 -1.61 -10.83
CA ILE A 22 -11.84 -3.00 -11.23
C ILE A 22 -12.62 -3.71 -10.12
N MET A 23 -12.34 -3.37 -8.86
CA MET A 23 -12.93 -3.99 -7.67
C MET A 23 -14.20 -3.25 -7.18
N LYS A 24 -14.94 -2.56 -8.04
CA LYS A 24 -15.99 -1.56 -7.70
C LYS A 24 -17.33 -2.01 -7.08
N THR A 25 -17.46 -3.20 -6.50
CA THR A 25 -18.68 -3.52 -5.70
C THR A 25 -18.51 -3.06 -4.25
N LYS A 26 -19.58 -2.61 -3.57
CA LYS A 26 -19.51 -2.03 -2.19
C LYS A 26 -18.69 -2.83 -1.16
N ARG A 27 -18.64 -4.16 -1.27
CA ARG A 27 -17.79 -5.03 -0.42
C ARG A 27 -16.35 -5.19 -0.90
N ARG A 28 -16.08 -4.95 -2.18
CA ARG A 28 -14.78 -5.14 -2.84
C ARG A 28 -13.84 -3.93 -2.73
N GLY A 29 -14.33 -2.75 -2.33
CA GLY A 29 -13.49 -1.57 -2.06
C GLY A 29 -12.45 -1.78 -0.96
N LEU A 30 -12.85 -2.41 0.15
CA LEU A 30 -11.95 -2.78 1.26
C LEU A 30 -10.81 -3.70 0.78
N TRP A 31 -11.16 -4.68 -0.06
CA TRP A 31 -10.18 -5.61 -0.62
C TRP A 31 -9.23 -4.91 -1.59
N ALA A 32 -9.69 -3.87 -2.30
CA ALA A 32 -8.82 -3.06 -3.14
C ALA A 32 -7.81 -2.26 -2.31
N THR A 33 -8.27 -1.57 -1.26
CA THR A 33 -7.40 -0.82 -0.34
C THR A 33 -6.37 -1.74 0.33
N LEU A 34 -6.81 -2.91 0.78
CA LEU A 34 -5.92 -3.94 1.33
C LEU A 34 -4.88 -4.38 0.29
N LEU A 35 -5.31 -4.72 -0.92
CA LEU A 35 -4.44 -5.22 -1.98
C LEU A 35 -3.37 -4.19 -2.37
N VAL A 36 -3.75 -2.93 -2.59
CA VAL A 36 -2.78 -1.89 -2.98
C VAL A 36 -1.79 -1.59 -1.86
N ASN A 37 -2.23 -1.62 -0.60
CA ASN A 37 -1.34 -1.41 0.54
C ASN A 37 -0.37 -2.59 0.73
N LEU A 38 -0.86 -3.84 0.68
CA LEU A 38 0.00 -5.03 0.82
C LEU A 38 1.01 -5.16 -0.33
N LEU A 39 0.56 -4.96 -1.57
CA LEU A 39 1.46 -4.96 -2.74
C LEU A 39 2.46 -3.80 -2.65
N GLY A 40 2.01 -2.61 -2.24
CA GLY A 40 2.89 -1.47 -2.05
C GLY A 40 3.95 -1.73 -0.98
N CYS A 41 3.59 -2.34 0.15
CA CYS A 41 4.54 -2.75 1.18
C CYS A 41 5.54 -3.80 0.66
N LEU A 42 5.09 -4.79 -0.11
CA LEU A 42 5.98 -5.79 -0.73
C LEU A 42 7.00 -5.12 -1.65
N ILE A 43 6.53 -4.23 -2.55
CA ILE A 43 7.40 -3.50 -3.48
C ILE A 43 8.34 -2.57 -2.71
N ALA A 44 7.88 -1.92 -1.65
CA ALA A 44 8.74 -1.11 -0.79
C ALA A 44 9.85 -1.95 -0.16
N GLY A 45 9.55 -3.15 0.33
CA GLY A 45 10.53 -4.11 0.83
C GLY A 45 11.58 -4.48 -0.21
N LEU A 46 11.15 -4.82 -1.43
CA LEU A 46 12.05 -5.10 -2.56
C LEU A 46 12.97 -3.90 -2.85
N LEU A 47 12.41 -2.69 -2.90
CA LEU A 47 13.18 -1.47 -3.15
C LEU A 47 14.18 -1.15 -2.04
N LEU A 48 13.83 -1.41 -0.78
CA LEU A 48 14.73 -1.23 0.38
C LEU A 48 15.86 -2.26 0.43
N GLY A 49 15.67 -3.44 -0.18
CA GLY A 49 16.69 -4.48 -0.25
C GLY A 49 17.82 -4.17 -1.24
N VAL A 50 17.57 -3.29 -2.23
CA VAL A 50 18.56 -2.90 -3.24
C VAL A 50 19.44 -1.76 -2.74
N ASN A 51 20.68 -1.66 -3.24
CA ASN A 51 21.60 -0.56 -2.92
C ASN A 51 20.95 0.82 -3.07
N SER A 52 20.93 1.56 -1.96
CA SER A 52 20.27 2.86 -1.87
C SER A 52 20.76 3.84 -2.94
N SER A 53 19.80 4.50 -3.60
CA SER A 53 20.06 5.51 -4.63
C SER A 53 18.96 6.57 -4.65
N SER A 54 19.24 7.72 -5.27
CA SER A 54 18.26 8.81 -5.43
C SER A 54 17.03 8.37 -6.23
N LEU A 55 17.17 7.40 -7.14
CA LEU A 55 16.08 6.80 -7.89
C LEU A 55 15.18 5.95 -6.96
N ILE A 56 15.78 5.08 -6.14
CA ILE A 56 15.03 4.26 -5.17
C ILE A 56 14.27 5.15 -4.19
N ALA A 57 14.91 6.18 -3.64
CA ALA A 57 14.25 7.15 -2.78
C ALA A 57 13.06 7.83 -3.48
N SER A 58 13.22 8.19 -4.75
CA SER A 58 12.13 8.80 -5.55
C SER A 58 10.99 7.81 -5.83
N LEU A 59 11.27 6.51 -6.01
CA LEU A 59 10.25 5.47 -6.19
C LEU A 59 9.50 5.17 -4.89
N LEU A 60 10.21 5.11 -3.76
CA LEU A 60 9.59 4.94 -2.44
C LEU A 60 8.67 6.11 -2.08
N ILE A 61 9.14 7.35 -2.27
CA ILE A 61 8.33 8.54 -1.94
C ILE A 61 7.24 8.77 -2.98
N GLY A 62 7.59 8.71 -4.27
CA GLY A 62 6.68 9.01 -5.37
C GLY A 62 5.73 7.85 -5.66
N PHE A 63 6.24 6.77 -6.26
CA PHE A 63 5.39 5.66 -6.73
C PHE A 63 4.67 4.95 -5.59
N ILE A 64 5.39 4.49 -4.56
CA ILE A 64 4.76 3.80 -3.42
C ILE A 64 3.86 4.75 -2.63
N GLY A 65 4.25 6.01 -2.46
CA GLY A 65 3.43 7.03 -1.82
C GLY A 65 2.11 7.31 -2.56
N GLY A 66 2.12 7.30 -3.90
CA GLY A 66 0.91 7.45 -4.70
C GLY A 66 0.05 6.18 -4.77
N PHE A 67 0.70 5.01 -4.79
CA PHE A 67 0.07 3.70 -4.95
C PHE A 67 -0.60 3.19 -3.68
N THR A 68 -0.03 3.44 -2.50
CA THR A 68 -0.62 3.10 -1.21
C THR A 68 -1.52 4.22 -0.68
N THR A 69 -2.36 3.94 0.31
CA THR A 69 -3.21 4.97 0.94
C THR A 69 -3.53 4.65 2.40
N TYR A 70 -2.97 5.46 3.30
CA TYR A 70 -3.28 5.38 4.74
C TYR A 70 -4.60 6.09 5.09
N SER A 71 -4.95 7.17 4.37
CA SER A 71 -6.16 7.95 4.63
C SER A 71 -7.44 7.18 4.27
N THR A 72 -7.45 6.47 3.13
CA THR A 72 -8.59 5.62 2.74
C THR A 72 -8.78 4.48 3.73
N PHE A 73 -7.69 3.81 4.12
CA PHE A 73 -7.70 2.74 5.13
C PHE A 73 -8.28 3.22 6.47
N ASN A 74 -7.87 4.40 6.98
CA ASN A 74 -8.43 4.94 8.22
C ASN A 74 -9.91 5.35 8.08
N GLY A 75 -10.32 5.86 6.91
CA GLY A 75 -11.73 6.13 6.64
C GLY A 75 -12.59 4.85 6.70
N GLU A 76 -12.07 3.74 6.20
CA GLU A 76 -12.71 2.42 6.30
C GLU A 76 -12.77 1.92 7.75
N LEU A 77 -11.69 2.06 8.52
CA LEU A 77 -11.69 1.72 9.96
C LEU A 77 -12.68 2.58 10.75
N ALA A 78 -12.71 3.89 10.51
CA ALA A 78 -13.64 4.81 11.16
C ALA A 78 -15.09 4.46 10.83
N SER A 79 -15.37 4.06 9.58
CA SER A 79 -16.70 3.57 9.18
C SER A 79 -17.12 2.34 9.99
N PHE A 80 -16.22 1.37 10.22
CA PHE A 80 -16.51 0.23 11.09
C PHE A 80 -16.71 0.64 12.55
N PHE A 81 -15.92 1.60 13.04
CA PHE A 81 -16.03 2.11 14.40
C PHE A 81 -17.40 2.75 14.64
N PHE A 82 -17.84 3.65 13.76
CA PHE A 82 -19.14 4.31 13.86
C PHE A 82 -20.32 3.35 13.69
N GLN A 83 -20.15 2.27 12.95
CA GLN A 83 -21.14 1.19 12.82
C GLN A 83 -21.06 0.15 13.96
N GLN A 84 -20.20 0.35 14.97
CA GLN A 84 -19.96 -0.58 16.08
C GLN A 84 -19.52 -1.99 15.63
N GLN A 85 -18.92 -2.12 14.45
CA GLN A 85 -18.44 -3.38 13.89
C GLN A 85 -17.01 -3.68 14.35
N TYR A 86 -16.79 -3.77 15.66
CA TYR A 86 -15.45 -3.85 16.26
C TYR A 86 -14.66 -5.08 15.81
N LEU A 87 -15.29 -6.23 15.60
CA LEU A 87 -14.60 -7.42 15.11
C LEU A 87 -14.01 -7.20 13.72
N ARG A 88 -14.77 -6.56 12.81
CA ARG A 88 -14.30 -6.23 11.46
C ARG A 88 -13.20 -5.18 11.49
N LEU A 89 -13.34 -4.17 12.34
CA LEU A 89 -12.32 -3.15 12.56
C LEU A 89 -11.00 -3.80 12.99
N CYS A 90 -11.02 -4.60 14.05
CA CYS A 90 -9.81 -5.25 14.58
C CYS A 90 -9.20 -6.20 13.56
N SER A 91 -10.01 -7.04 12.89
CA SER A 91 -9.49 -7.96 11.87
C SER A 91 -8.87 -7.20 10.69
N TYR A 92 -9.52 -6.14 10.20
CA TYR A 92 -9.05 -5.39 9.05
C TYR A 92 -7.77 -4.60 9.37
N LEU A 93 -7.68 -4.04 10.58
CA LEU A 93 -6.49 -3.38 11.09
C LEU A 93 -5.30 -4.34 11.19
N LEU A 94 -5.50 -5.50 11.83
CA LEU A 94 -4.45 -6.50 12.01
C LEU A 94 -3.94 -7.04 10.67
N VAL A 95 -4.84 -7.38 9.76
CA VAL A 95 -4.45 -7.90 8.43
C VAL A 95 -3.75 -6.82 7.61
N SER A 96 -4.23 -5.57 7.63
CA SER A 96 -3.61 -4.49 6.84
C SER A 96 -2.24 -4.09 7.40
N TYR A 97 -2.14 -3.85 8.71
CA TYR A 97 -0.89 -3.39 9.32
C TYR A 97 0.11 -4.54 9.49
N GLY A 98 -0.31 -5.65 10.09
CA GLY A 98 0.54 -6.83 10.28
C GLY A 98 0.91 -7.48 8.96
N GLY A 99 -0.04 -7.62 8.04
CA GLY A 99 0.25 -8.13 6.69
C GLY A 99 1.16 -7.19 5.89
N GLY A 100 1.03 -5.88 6.04
CA GLY A 100 1.91 -4.89 5.40
C GLY A 100 3.36 -5.00 5.91
N LEU A 101 3.55 -5.11 7.23
CA LEU A 101 4.87 -5.35 7.82
C LEU A 101 5.48 -6.66 7.32
N LEU A 102 4.70 -7.74 7.31
CA LEU A 102 5.15 -9.04 6.81
C LEU A 102 5.52 -8.97 5.32
N ALA A 103 4.70 -8.32 4.49
CA ALA A 103 4.97 -8.16 3.06
C ALA A 103 6.26 -7.37 2.81
N CYS A 104 6.48 -6.27 3.54
CA CYS A 104 7.71 -5.49 3.46
C CYS A 104 8.93 -6.33 3.86
N TYR A 105 8.85 -7.06 4.97
CA TYR A 105 9.92 -7.96 5.42
C TYR A 105 10.25 -9.03 4.37
N LEU A 106 9.23 -9.69 3.82
CA LEU A 106 9.42 -10.71 2.79
C LEU A 106 10.05 -10.14 1.51
N GLY A 107 9.63 -8.95 1.09
CA GLY A 107 10.23 -8.26 -0.07
C GLY A 107 11.71 -7.93 0.17
N TYR A 108 12.05 -7.42 1.36
CA TYR A 108 13.44 -7.14 1.71
C TYR A 108 14.29 -8.42 1.73
N GLN A 109 13.82 -9.46 2.42
CA GLN A 109 14.52 -10.75 2.50
C GLN A 109 14.73 -11.40 1.14
N PHE A 110 13.75 -11.29 0.23
CA PHE A 110 13.86 -11.84 -1.12
C PHE A 110 15.08 -11.28 -1.87
N ILE A 111 15.38 -9.99 -1.72
CA ILE A 111 16.56 -9.39 -2.35
C ILE A 111 17.86 -9.80 -1.66
N GLN A 112 17.85 -10.07 -0.35
CA GLN A 112 19.06 -10.50 0.37
C GLN A 112 19.49 -11.94 0.04
N ILE A 113 18.56 -12.76 -0.47
CA ILE A 113 18.84 -14.16 -0.84
C ILE A 113 19.43 -14.27 -2.26
N ILE A 114 19.17 -13.28 -3.12
CA ILE A 114 19.59 -13.23 -4.53
C ILE A 114 20.94 -12.52 -4.65
#